data_AF-A0A1G6PIQ4-F1
#
_entry.id   AF-A0A1G6PIQ4-F1
#
_cell.length_a   1.000
_cell.length_b   1.000
_cell.length_c   1.000
_cell.angle_alpha   90.00
_cell.angle_beta   90.00
_cell.angle_gamma   90.00
#
_symmetry.space_group_name_H-M   'P 1'
#
loop_
_entity.id
_entity.type
_entity.pdbx_description
1 polymer ?
#
loop_
_entity_poly.entity_id
_entity_poly.type
_entity_poly.pdbx_seq_one_letter_code
_entity_poly.pdbx_strand_id
1 'polypeptide(L)'
;MKKSLIILLLLIAALLYHIIISIDFFSALLQTVQKGSPFYLTNYIFPIILLFNLLGILIFAFSNYKRTALLRIVLLYFIFSQMFFFLIRILNAVSEDQDLILKIEIRHFTMWIVAIGLNTYILLYLQKQLKPKLTKHNNEFEFTGVSKMQRLLHRIVDIIFVFCFLYYNIDFIDRIIFVLTKSENSFLSTIGYIFNYQDRIYLPVYFSLFFYYLISEGIFNTSMGKIILGNTIVDEIAGRPNTKQRIGRTFARLIPFEALSFIFLYRGWHDSITETYVVKTDKSSKNENE
;
A
#
# COMPACT_ATOMS: atom_id res chain seq x y z
N MET A 1 -14.78 -26.21 5.34
CA MET A 1 -13.39 -25.83 4.98
C MET A 1 -12.91 -24.75 5.95
N LYS A 2 -11.76 -24.91 6.65
CA LYS A 2 -11.27 -23.88 7.59
C LYS A 2 -11.09 -22.55 6.85
N LYS A 3 -11.55 -21.41 7.41
CA LYS A 3 -11.49 -20.08 6.76
C LYS A 3 -10.08 -19.73 6.25
N SER A 4 -9.03 -20.14 6.97
CA SER A 4 -7.64 -19.94 6.55
C SER A 4 -7.25 -20.71 5.27
N LEU A 5 -7.85 -21.88 5.03
CA LEU A 5 -7.63 -22.65 3.80
C LEU A 5 -8.28 -21.95 2.59
N ILE A 6 -9.47 -21.35 2.76
CA ILE A 6 -10.10 -20.51 1.72
C ILE A 6 -9.16 -19.36 1.34
N ILE A 7 -8.59 -18.68 2.34
CA ILE A 7 -7.67 -17.57 2.12
C ILE A 7 -6.39 -18.02 1.41
N LEU A 8 -5.86 -19.19 1.76
CA LEU A 8 -4.71 -19.76 1.04
C LEU A 8 -5.04 -20.00 -0.45
N LEU A 9 -6.21 -20.56 -0.76
CA LEU A 9 -6.64 -20.79 -2.14
C LEU A 9 -6.80 -19.46 -2.90
N LEU A 10 -7.39 -18.44 -2.27
CA LEU A 10 -7.52 -17.11 -2.86
C LEU A 10 -6.16 -16.44 -3.11
N LEU A 11 -5.20 -16.61 -2.21
CA LEU A 11 -3.83 -16.13 -2.39
C LEU A 11 -3.13 -16.82 -3.58
N ILE A 12 -3.30 -18.13 -3.73
CA ILE A 12 -2.77 -18.89 -4.87
C ILE A 12 -3.42 -18.41 -6.17
N ALA A 13 -4.74 -18.23 -6.18
CA ALA A 13 -5.46 -17.71 -7.35
C ALA A 13 -4.96 -16.30 -7.74
N ALA A 14 -4.77 -15.41 -6.77
CA ALA A 14 -4.21 -14.08 -7.00
C ALA A 14 -2.79 -14.14 -7.55
N LEU A 15 -1.92 -15.02 -7.02
CA LEU A 15 -0.56 -15.22 -7.53
C LEU A 15 -0.58 -15.71 -8.99
N LEU A 16 -1.41 -16.71 -9.30
CA LEU A 16 -1.53 -17.24 -10.67
C LEU A 16 -2.00 -16.16 -11.65
N TYR A 17 -2.98 -15.35 -11.26
CA TYR A 17 -3.43 -14.20 -12.04
C TYR A 17 -2.29 -13.23 -12.34
N HIS A 18 -1.49 -12.87 -11.32
CA HIS A 18 -0.34 -11.98 -11.50
C HIS A 18 0.74 -12.58 -12.39
N ILE A 19 0.99 -13.89 -12.29
CA ILE A 19 1.92 -14.60 -13.18
C ILE A 19 1.42 -14.54 -14.62
N ILE A 20 0.15 -14.85 -14.87
CA ILE A 20 -0.44 -14.86 -16.23
C ILE A 20 -0.29 -13.50 -16.90
N ILE A 21 -0.66 -12.42 -16.21
CA ILE A 21 -0.57 -11.05 -16.77
C ILE A 21 0.88 -10.63 -17.01
N SER A 22 1.83 -11.22 -16.28
CA SER A 22 3.24 -10.91 -16.43
C SER A 22 3.94 -11.65 -17.56
N ILE A 23 3.30 -12.63 -18.20
CA ILE A 23 3.92 -13.41 -19.30
C ILE A 23 4.37 -12.48 -20.43
N ASP A 24 3.51 -11.55 -20.83
CA ASP A 24 3.84 -10.57 -21.87
C ASP A 24 4.97 -9.63 -21.44
N PHE A 25 4.99 -9.26 -20.15
CA PHE A 25 6.08 -8.46 -19.59
C PHE A 25 7.41 -9.23 -19.62
N PHE A 26 7.42 -10.50 -19.22
CA PHE A 26 8.63 -11.33 -19.23
C PHE A 26 9.15 -11.60 -20.64
N SER A 27 8.25 -11.81 -21.61
CA SER A 27 8.66 -12.00 -23.00
C SER A 27 9.27 -10.73 -23.59
N ALA A 28 8.70 -9.56 -23.30
CA ALA A 28 9.28 -8.27 -23.65
C ALA A 28 10.63 -8.04 -22.97
N LEU A 29 10.75 -8.35 -21.67
CA LEU A 29 12.00 -8.25 -20.93
C LEU A 29 13.10 -9.12 -21.55
N LEU A 30 12.80 -10.38 -21.88
CA LEU A 30 13.77 -11.29 -22.50
C LEU A 30 14.30 -10.72 -23.82
N GLN A 31 13.42 -10.14 -24.65
CA GLN A 31 13.80 -9.50 -25.91
C GLN A 31 14.70 -8.27 -25.69
N THR A 32 14.43 -7.45 -24.66
CA THR A 32 15.26 -6.28 -24.35
C THR A 32 16.67 -6.69 -23.91
N VAL A 33 16.78 -7.72 -23.05
CA VAL A 33 18.07 -8.28 -22.61
C VAL A 33 18.85 -8.85 -23.79
N GLN A 34 18.19 -9.59 -24.69
CA GLN A 34 18.80 -10.13 -25.91
C GLN A 34 19.33 -9.03 -26.85
N LYS A 35 18.68 -7.87 -26.88
CA LYS A 35 19.09 -6.70 -27.69
C LYS A 35 20.19 -5.86 -27.02
N GLY A 36 20.72 -6.28 -25.87
CA GLY A 36 21.80 -5.57 -25.17
C GLY A 36 21.36 -4.23 -24.58
N SER A 37 20.06 -4.07 -24.28
CA SER A 37 19.57 -2.84 -23.65
C SER A 37 20.20 -2.61 -22.26
N PRO A 38 20.32 -1.36 -21.80
CA PRO A 38 20.84 -1.05 -20.46
C PRO A 38 20.08 -1.78 -19.35
N PHE A 39 20.76 -2.03 -18.23
CA PHE A 39 20.13 -2.58 -17.03
C PHE A 39 19.19 -1.54 -16.41
N TYR A 40 17.88 -1.75 -16.54
CA TYR A 40 16.86 -0.96 -15.85
C TYR A 40 16.33 -1.73 -14.65
N LEU A 41 16.59 -1.24 -13.44
CA LEU A 41 16.13 -1.87 -12.19
C LEU A 41 14.61 -2.10 -12.18
N THR A 42 13.85 -1.20 -12.82
CA THR A 42 12.40 -1.29 -13.00
C THR A 42 11.97 -2.61 -13.67
N ASN A 43 12.76 -3.14 -14.60
CA ASN A 43 12.44 -4.38 -15.28
C ASN A 43 12.46 -5.61 -14.34
N TYR A 44 13.19 -5.54 -13.22
CA TYR A 44 13.37 -6.67 -12.30
C TYR A 44 12.56 -6.55 -11.01
N ILE A 45 12.04 -5.36 -10.69
CA ILE A 45 11.24 -5.11 -9.48
C ILE A 45 9.99 -6.01 -9.46
N PHE A 46 9.23 -6.06 -10.55
CA PHE A 46 7.99 -6.85 -10.59
C PHE A 46 8.23 -8.37 -10.40
N PRO A 47 9.19 -9.01 -11.11
CA PRO A 47 9.58 -10.40 -10.84
C PRO A 47 9.97 -10.67 -9.37
N ILE A 48 10.73 -9.74 -8.77
CA ILE A 48 11.14 -9.84 -7.37
C ILE A 48 9.92 -9.82 -6.44
N ILE A 49 8.92 -8.98 -6.73
CA ILE A 49 7.68 -8.91 -5.95
C ILE A 49 6.85 -10.20 -6.09
N LEU A 50 6.78 -10.81 -7.28
CA LEU A 50 6.15 -12.13 -7.45
C LEU A 50 6.84 -13.21 -6.60
N LEU A 51 8.17 -13.19 -6.55
CA LEU A 51 8.95 -14.10 -5.71
C LEU A 51 8.64 -13.87 -4.23
N PHE A 52 8.58 -12.63 -3.77
CA PHE A 52 8.19 -12.30 -2.39
C PHE A 52 6.73 -12.70 -2.10
N ASN A 53 5.83 -12.63 -3.09
CA ASN A 53 4.46 -13.12 -2.95
C ASN A 53 4.44 -14.62 -2.71
N LEU A 54 5.13 -15.38 -3.56
CA LEU A 54 5.28 -16.83 -3.40
C LEU A 54 5.89 -17.18 -2.04
N LEU A 55 6.97 -16.52 -1.64
CA LEU A 55 7.61 -16.72 -0.34
C LEU A 55 6.63 -16.42 0.81
N GLY A 56 5.84 -15.35 0.69
CA GLY A 56 4.81 -14.99 1.66
C GLY A 56 3.74 -16.07 1.81
N ILE A 57 3.26 -16.62 0.69
CA ILE A 57 2.27 -17.70 0.66
C ILE A 57 2.84 -18.97 1.31
N LEU A 58 4.07 -19.33 0.98
CA LEU A 58 4.75 -20.49 1.56
C LEU A 58 4.94 -20.32 3.08
N ILE A 59 5.44 -19.16 3.53
CA ILE A 59 5.60 -18.86 4.96
C ILE A 59 4.26 -18.93 5.69
N PHE A 60 3.19 -18.43 5.09
CA PHE A 60 1.85 -18.49 5.67
C PHE A 60 1.35 -19.92 5.79
N ALA A 61 1.50 -20.74 4.74
CA ALA A 61 1.10 -22.14 4.75
C ALA A 61 1.90 -22.96 5.78
N PHE A 62 3.24 -22.90 5.74
CA PHE A 62 4.11 -23.67 6.65
C PHE A 62 4.04 -23.21 8.11
N SER A 63 3.64 -21.96 8.36
CA SER A 63 3.44 -21.48 9.73
C SER A 63 2.07 -21.84 10.33
N ASN A 64 1.30 -22.74 9.70
CA ASN A 64 -0.08 -23.05 10.06
C ASN A 64 -0.95 -21.78 10.11
N TYR A 65 -0.80 -20.92 9.10
CA TYR A 65 -1.56 -19.69 8.91
C TYR A 65 -1.28 -18.58 9.94
N LYS A 66 -0.15 -18.63 10.64
CA LYS A 66 0.18 -17.67 11.71
C LYS A 66 1.02 -16.47 11.23
N ARG A 67 1.96 -16.69 10.33
CA ARG A 67 2.88 -15.63 9.85
C ARG A 67 2.29 -14.93 8.62
N THR A 68 1.77 -13.72 8.82
CA THR A 68 1.07 -12.94 7.78
C THR A 68 1.82 -11.68 7.33
N ALA A 69 2.91 -11.31 7.99
CA ALA A 69 3.58 -10.02 7.77
C ALA A 69 4.00 -9.80 6.30
N LEU A 70 4.72 -10.75 5.70
CA LEU A 70 5.19 -10.64 4.32
C LEU A 70 4.02 -10.63 3.31
N LEU A 71 2.99 -11.44 3.53
CA LEU A 71 1.79 -11.41 2.69
C LEU A 71 1.14 -10.02 2.68
N ARG A 72 1.01 -9.39 3.86
CA ARG A 72 0.36 -8.08 3.96
C ARG A 72 1.19 -6.98 3.30
N ILE A 73 2.52 -7.05 3.39
CA ILE A 73 3.45 -6.17 2.70
C ILE A 73 3.21 -6.27 1.18
N VAL A 74 3.21 -7.49 0.65
CA VAL A 74 3.07 -7.74 -0.79
C VAL A 74 1.67 -7.39 -1.30
N LEU A 75 0.62 -7.75 -0.56
CA LEU A 75 -0.76 -7.39 -0.90
C LEU A 75 -0.96 -5.88 -0.91
N LEU A 76 -0.40 -5.16 0.07
CA LEU A 76 -0.48 -3.70 0.11
C LEU A 76 0.22 -3.09 -1.11
N TYR A 77 1.41 -3.59 -1.48
CA TYR A 77 2.09 -3.16 -2.70
C TYR A 77 1.23 -3.40 -3.95
N PHE A 78 0.66 -4.61 -4.12
CA PHE A 78 -0.16 -4.91 -5.30
C PHE A 78 -1.39 -4.01 -5.40
N ILE A 79 -2.06 -3.72 -4.28
CA ILE A 79 -3.21 -2.81 -4.28
C ILE A 79 -2.79 -1.42 -4.77
N PHE A 80 -1.70 -0.86 -4.23
CA PHE A 80 -1.20 0.45 -4.69
C PHE A 80 -0.78 0.44 -6.16
N SER A 81 -0.04 -0.59 -6.58
CA SER A 81 0.40 -0.74 -7.97
C SER A 81 -0.79 -0.83 -8.92
N GLN A 82 -1.77 -1.68 -8.62
CA GLN A 82 -2.97 -1.84 -9.44
C GLN A 82 -3.84 -0.59 -9.49
N MET A 83 -4.04 0.09 -8.35
CA MET A 83 -4.78 1.36 -8.32
C MET A 83 -4.08 2.44 -9.16
N PHE A 84 -2.75 2.50 -9.11
CA PHE A 84 -1.95 3.43 -9.89
C PHE A 84 -2.06 3.14 -11.39
N PHE A 85 -1.87 1.88 -11.81
CA PHE A 85 -2.03 1.50 -13.22
C PHE A 85 -3.48 1.67 -13.72
N PHE A 86 -4.48 1.40 -12.88
CA PHE A 86 -5.89 1.65 -13.18
C PHE A 86 -6.15 3.12 -13.46
N LEU A 87 -5.62 4.03 -12.62
CA LEU A 87 -5.72 5.47 -12.83
C LEU A 87 -5.05 5.90 -14.15
N ILE A 88 -3.86 5.37 -14.44
CA ILE A 88 -3.15 5.67 -15.69
C ILE A 88 -3.98 5.28 -16.90
N ARG A 89 -4.56 4.08 -16.91
CA ARG A 89 -5.36 3.63 -18.05
C ARG A 89 -6.61 4.46 -18.26
N ILE A 90 -7.26 4.91 -17.18
CA ILE A 90 -8.37 5.86 -17.30
C ILE A 90 -7.89 7.15 -17.99
N LEU A 91 -6.76 7.70 -17.56
CA LEU A 91 -6.24 8.94 -18.14
C LEU A 91 -5.87 8.76 -19.63
N ASN A 92 -5.22 7.65 -19.98
CA ASN A 92 -4.90 7.34 -21.38
C ASN A 92 -6.14 7.13 -22.23
N ALA A 93 -7.15 6.40 -21.73
CA ALA A 93 -8.40 6.14 -22.43
C ALA A 93 -9.22 7.42 -22.66
N VAL A 94 -9.08 8.43 -21.78
CA VAL A 94 -9.70 9.75 -21.98
C VAL A 94 -8.93 10.59 -23.01
N SER A 95 -7.63 10.33 -23.20
CA SER A 95 -6.79 11.10 -24.13
C SER A 95 -6.74 10.59 -25.57
N GLU A 96 -7.03 9.30 -25.81
CA GLU A 96 -6.98 8.67 -27.13
C GLU A 96 -8.40 8.36 -27.64
N ASP A 97 -8.84 9.08 -28.67
CA ASP A 97 -10.17 8.91 -29.28
C ASP A 97 -10.18 7.72 -30.25
N GLN A 98 -10.46 6.49 -29.77
CA GLN A 98 -10.76 5.33 -30.63
C GLN A 98 -11.69 4.28 -29.96
N ASP A 99 -12.78 3.90 -30.65
CA ASP A 99 -13.78 2.91 -30.21
C ASP A 99 -13.23 1.48 -30.00
N LEU A 100 -12.13 1.10 -30.66
CA LEU A 100 -11.49 -0.22 -30.50
C LEU A 100 -10.68 -0.32 -29.20
N ILE A 101 -10.10 0.80 -28.76
CA ILE A 101 -9.37 0.92 -27.48
C ILE A 101 -10.34 0.68 -26.33
N LEU A 102 -11.57 1.21 -26.42
CA LEU A 102 -12.58 1.10 -25.36
C LEU A 102 -12.92 -0.36 -24.99
N LYS A 103 -13.08 -1.27 -25.97
CA LYS A 103 -13.41 -2.69 -25.71
C LYS A 103 -12.24 -3.46 -25.09
N ILE A 104 -11.01 -3.24 -25.58
CA ILE A 104 -9.81 -3.88 -25.03
C ILE A 104 -9.56 -3.36 -23.61
N GLU A 105 -9.74 -2.06 -23.38
CA GLU A 105 -9.58 -1.43 -22.06
C GLU A 105 -10.63 -1.93 -21.06
N ILE A 106 -11.90 -2.12 -21.43
CA ILE A 106 -12.94 -2.67 -20.52
C ILE A 106 -12.55 -4.04 -19.93
N ARG A 107 -11.98 -4.94 -20.74
CA ARG A 107 -11.52 -6.25 -20.25
C ARG A 107 -10.39 -6.10 -19.23
N HIS A 108 -9.43 -5.20 -19.46
CA HIS A 108 -8.35 -4.96 -18.51
C HIS A 108 -8.85 -4.27 -17.24
N PHE A 109 -9.77 -3.31 -17.36
CA PHE A 109 -10.41 -2.65 -16.23
C PHE A 109 -11.16 -3.64 -15.33
N THR A 110 -11.98 -4.50 -15.91
CA THR A 110 -12.71 -5.52 -15.14
C THR A 110 -11.76 -6.46 -14.40
N MET A 111 -10.71 -6.94 -15.07
CA MET A 111 -9.70 -7.78 -14.43
C MET A 111 -8.98 -7.07 -13.28
N TRP A 112 -8.61 -5.80 -13.44
CA TRP A 112 -7.96 -5.03 -12.38
C TRP A 112 -8.88 -4.72 -11.20
N ILE A 113 -10.13 -4.36 -11.45
CA ILE A 113 -11.12 -4.14 -10.38
C ILE A 113 -11.29 -5.41 -9.56
N VAL A 114 -11.42 -6.57 -10.21
CA VAL A 114 -11.51 -7.87 -9.54
C VAL A 114 -10.25 -8.14 -8.73
N ALA A 115 -9.06 -7.90 -9.29
CA ALA A 115 -7.80 -8.14 -8.60
C ALA A 115 -7.58 -7.21 -7.40
N ILE A 116 -7.91 -5.91 -7.52
CA ILE A 116 -7.89 -4.95 -6.42
C ILE A 116 -8.86 -5.39 -5.32
N GLY A 117 -10.09 -5.77 -5.70
CA GLY A 117 -11.11 -6.25 -4.77
C GLY A 117 -10.68 -7.51 -4.01
N LEU A 118 -10.10 -8.48 -4.73
CA LEU A 118 -9.58 -9.72 -4.16
C LEU A 118 -8.43 -9.45 -3.17
N ASN A 119 -7.42 -8.68 -3.59
CA ASN A 119 -6.28 -8.33 -2.74
C ASN A 119 -6.71 -7.54 -1.50
N THR A 120 -7.65 -6.60 -1.68
CA THR A 120 -8.25 -5.81 -0.59
C THR A 120 -8.98 -6.70 0.41
N TYR A 121 -9.81 -7.62 -0.07
CA TYR A 121 -10.54 -8.56 0.77
C TYR A 121 -9.59 -9.43 1.62
N ILE A 122 -8.57 -10.02 0.98
CA ILE A 122 -7.58 -10.85 1.68
C ILE A 122 -6.83 -10.02 2.72
N LEU A 123 -6.36 -8.82 2.36
CA LEU A 123 -5.63 -7.96 3.29
C LEU A 123 -6.50 -7.55 4.48
N LEU A 124 -7.75 -7.17 4.27
CA LEU A 124 -8.68 -6.83 5.34
C LEU A 124 -8.94 -8.02 6.27
N TYR A 125 -9.07 -9.23 5.72
CA TYR A 125 -9.19 -10.46 6.51
C TYR A 125 -7.95 -10.65 7.40
N LEU A 126 -6.74 -10.57 6.84
CA LEU A 126 -5.49 -10.74 7.58
C LEU A 126 -5.27 -9.65 8.64
N GLN A 127 -5.75 -8.42 8.40
CA GLN A 127 -5.68 -7.33 9.36
C GLN A 127 -6.66 -7.52 10.53
N LYS A 128 -7.86 -8.05 10.27
CA LYS A 128 -8.86 -8.33 11.33
C LYS A 128 -8.41 -9.40 12.32
N GLN A 129 -7.46 -10.26 11.94
CA GLN A 129 -6.92 -11.29 12.83
C GLN A 129 -5.87 -10.77 13.81
N LEU A 130 -5.36 -9.55 13.62
CA LEU A 130 -4.37 -9.00 14.53
C LEU A 130 -4.98 -8.61 15.87
N LYS A 131 -4.31 -9.00 16.95
CA LYS A 131 -4.63 -8.56 18.30
C LYS A 131 -3.53 -7.63 18.83
N PRO A 132 -3.89 -6.53 19.51
CA PRO A 132 -2.90 -5.71 20.20
C PRO A 132 -2.25 -6.51 21.33
N LYS A 133 -0.96 -6.28 21.57
CA LYS A 133 -0.23 -6.89 22.68
C LYS A 133 -0.49 -6.10 23.96
N LEU A 134 -1.20 -6.74 24.89
CA LEU A 134 -1.48 -6.22 26.22
C LEU A 134 -0.42 -6.70 27.21
N THR A 135 -0.02 -5.84 28.13
CA THR A 135 0.84 -6.16 29.27
C THR A 135 0.05 -5.99 30.55
N LYS A 136 0.17 -6.95 31.47
CA LYS A 136 -0.47 -6.87 32.78
C LYS A 136 0.42 -6.03 33.71
N HIS A 137 -0.11 -4.91 34.19
CA HIS A 137 0.53 -4.08 35.22
C HIS A 137 -0.49 -3.84 36.34
N ASN A 138 -0.15 -4.18 37.58
CA ASN A 138 -1.04 -4.02 38.75
C ASN A 138 -2.48 -4.59 38.57
N ASN A 139 -2.62 -5.77 37.96
CA ASN A 139 -3.90 -6.41 37.63
C ASN A 139 -4.77 -5.72 36.56
N GLU A 140 -4.32 -4.61 35.98
CA GLU A 140 -4.93 -3.98 34.83
C GLU A 140 -4.15 -4.30 33.55
N PHE A 141 -4.86 -4.37 32.42
CA PHE A 141 -4.24 -4.58 31.12
C PHE A 141 -3.89 -3.22 30.51
N GLU A 142 -2.59 -2.92 30.45
CA GLU A 142 -2.08 -1.74 29.77
C GLU A 142 -1.52 -2.09 28.39
N PHE A 143 -1.61 -1.13 27.48
CA PHE A 143 -1.02 -1.29 26.16
C PHE A 143 0.50 -1.29 26.21
N THR A 144 1.10 -2.19 25.43
CA THR A 144 2.53 -2.06 25.11
C THR A 144 2.72 -0.90 24.13
N GLY A 145 2.94 0.29 24.70
CA GLY A 145 3.23 1.51 23.94
C GLY A 145 4.46 1.36 23.05
N VAL A 146 4.40 2.03 21.89
CA VAL A 146 5.50 2.09 20.93
C VAL A 146 6.38 3.32 21.23
N SER A 147 7.70 3.12 21.28
CA SER A 147 8.66 4.18 21.59
C SER A 147 8.70 5.27 20.50
N LYS A 148 9.15 6.48 20.87
CA LYS A 148 9.30 7.61 19.93
C LYS A 148 10.15 7.25 18.70
N MET A 149 11.27 6.56 18.91
CA MET A 149 12.13 6.10 17.81
C MET A 149 11.44 5.10 16.88
N GLN A 150 10.63 4.18 17.41
CA GLN A 150 9.86 3.26 16.57
C GLN A 150 8.80 3.98 15.74
N ARG A 151 8.22 5.06 16.25
CA ARG A 151 7.27 5.91 15.50
C ARG A 151 7.97 6.68 14.39
N LEU A 152 9.17 7.20 14.65
CA LEU A 152 10.00 7.82 13.61
C LEU A 152 10.38 6.82 12.53
N LEU A 153 10.76 5.60 12.91
CA LEU A 153 11.07 4.54 11.96
C LEU A 153 9.85 4.14 11.11
N HIS A 154 8.62 4.17 11.65
CA HIS A 154 7.42 4.00 10.82
C HIS A 154 7.38 5.02 9.69
N ARG A 155 7.59 6.29 10.03
CA ARG A 155 7.57 7.39 9.06
C ARG A 155 8.67 7.24 8.02
N ILE A 156 9.89 6.89 8.43
CA ILE A 156 11.01 6.67 7.51
C ILE A 156 10.71 5.53 6.53
N VAL A 157 10.23 4.38 7.03
CA VAL A 157 9.91 3.23 6.19
C VAL A 157 8.78 3.53 5.21
N ASP A 158 7.73 4.23 5.67
CA ASP A 158 6.63 4.65 4.80
C ASP A 158 7.10 5.63 3.71
N ILE A 159 7.99 6.57 4.04
CA ILE A 159 8.60 7.49 3.08
C ILE A 159 9.44 6.74 2.04
N ILE A 160 10.32 5.84 2.48
CA ILE A 160 11.13 5.00 1.59
C ILE A 160 10.23 4.20 0.65
N PHE A 161 9.17 3.60 1.18
CA PHE A 161 8.21 2.85 0.36
C PHE A 161 7.59 3.72 -0.74
N VAL A 162 7.10 4.92 -0.40
CA VAL A 162 6.52 5.84 -1.38
C VAL A 162 7.56 6.30 -2.40
N PHE A 163 8.79 6.63 -1.98
CA PHE A 163 9.85 7.00 -2.91
C PHE A 163 10.20 5.87 -3.87
N CYS A 164 10.40 4.65 -3.38
CA CYS A 164 10.66 3.49 -4.23
C CYS A 164 9.50 3.22 -5.20
N PHE A 165 8.26 3.37 -4.73
CA PHE A 165 7.07 3.22 -5.55
C PHE A 165 7.00 4.28 -6.67
N LEU A 166 7.27 5.55 -6.36
CA LEU A 166 7.26 6.62 -7.35
C LEU A 166 8.40 6.50 -8.34
N TYR A 167 9.61 6.20 -7.87
CA TYR A 167 10.77 5.97 -8.72
C TYR A 167 10.53 4.83 -9.71
N TYR A 168 9.94 3.73 -9.25
CA TYR A 168 9.57 2.61 -10.13
C TYR A 168 8.59 3.02 -11.24
N ASN A 169 7.76 4.03 -11.00
CA ASN A 169 6.73 4.48 -11.90
C ASN A 169 7.06 5.82 -12.60
N ILE A 170 8.31 6.30 -12.52
CA ILE A 170 8.66 7.66 -12.94
C ILE A 170 8.35 7.94 -14.42
N ASP A 171 8.67 7.01 -15.32
CA ASP A 171 8.39 7.15 -16.76
C ASP A 171 6.89 7.27 -17.05
N PHE A 172 6.06 6.58 -16.26
CA PHE A 172 4.61 6.67 -16.37
C PHE A 172 4.08 8.00 -15.82
N ILE A 173 4.61 8.44 -14.68
CA ILE A 173 4.26 9.74 -14.09
C ILE A 173 4.59 10.87 -15.08
N ASP A 174 5.78 10.84 -15.69
CA ASP A 174 6.21 11.83 -16.68
C ASP A 174 5.28 11.84 -17.90
N ARG A 175 4.86 10.67 -18.38
CA ARG A 175 3.87 10.56 -19.47
C ARG A 175 2.53 11.18 -19.10
N ILE A 176 2.03 10.93 -17.89
CA ILE A 176 0.77 11.53 -17.41
C ILE A 176 0.90 13.05 -17.37
N ILE A 177 1.97 13.57 -16.77
CA ILE A 177 2.21 15.00 -16.67
C ILE A 177 2.28 15.63 -18.07
N PHE A 178 2.92 14.96 -19.03
CA PHE A 178 2.97 15.39 -20.41
C PHE A 178 1.57 15.45 -21.07
N VAL A 179 0.78 14.37 -20.96
CA VAL A 179 -0.59 14.32 -21.49
C VAL A 179 -1.46 15.40 -20.87
N LEU A 180 -1.41 15.58 -19.54
CA LEU A 180 -2.15 16.62 -18.84
C LEU A 180 -1.73 18.01 -19.33
N THR A 181 -0.43 18.28 -19.44
CA THR A 181 0.11 19.57 -19.90
C THR A 181 -0.34 19.90 -21.33
N LYS A 182 -0.51 18.89 -22.18
CA LYS A 182 -0.95 19.04 -23.58
C LYS A 182 -2.47 19.01 -23.77
N SER A 183 -3.24 18.80 -22.72
CA SER A 183 -4.70 18.75 -22.80
C SER A 183 -5.29 20.09 -23.26
N GLU A 184 -6.25 20.05 -24.18
CA GLU A 184 -7.02 21.23 -24.60
C GLU A 184 -7.94 21.76 -23.48
N ASN A 185 -8.25 20.93 -22.48
CA ASN A 185 -9.02 21.34 -21.32
C ASN A 185 -8.16 22.23 -20.39
N SER A 186 -8.63 23.46 -20.12
CA SER A 186 -7.91 24.46 -19.32
C SER A 186 -7.64 24.02 -17.88
N PHE A 187 -8.56 23.26 -17.27
CA PHE A 187 -8.39 22.74 -15.91
C PHE A 187 -7.31 21.65 -15.88
N LEU A 188 -7.35 20.68 -16.80
CA LEU A 188 -6.39 19.58 -16.87
C LEU A 188 -4.97 20.06 -17.22
N SER A 189 -4.85 21.01 -18.15
CA SER A 189 -3.56 21.63 -18.49
C SER A 189 -2.97 22.41 -17.32
N THR A 190 -3.78 23.15 -16.56
CA THR A 190 -3.34 23.81 -15.32
C THR A 190 -2.76 22.81 -14.32
N ILE A 191 -3.43 21.67 -14.11
CA ILE A 191 -2.90 20.59 -13.28
C ILE A 191 -1.56 20.10 -13.86
N GLY A 192 -1.49 19.80 -15.15
CA GLY A 192 -0.25 19.38 -15.82
C GLY A 192 0.92 20.33 -15.55
N TYR A 193 0.71 21.64 -15.68
CA TYR A 193 1.73 22.66 -15.41
C TYR A 193 2.17 22.70 -13.95
N ILE A 194 1.26 22.58 -12.97
CA ILE A 194 1.60 22.52 -11.53
C ILE A 194 2.54 21.35 -11.25
N PHE A 195 2.30 20.21 -11.89
CA PHE A 195 3.10 18.99 -11.71
C PHE A 195 4.39 18.95 -12.56
N ASN A 196 4.49 19.74 -13.64
CA ASN A 196 5.65 19.80 -14.54
C ASN A 196 6.72 20.82 -14.09
N TYR A 197 6.46 21.64 -13.07
CA TYR A 197 7.39 22.68 -12.60
C TYR A 197 8.72 22.09 -12.10
N GLN A 198 9.78 22.93 -12.05
CA GLN A 198 11.18 22.53 -11.73
C GLN A 198 11.32 21.68 -10.44
N ASP A 199 10.36 21.78 -9.52
CA ASP A 199 10.25 21.01 -8.27
C ASP A 199 9.50 19.67 -8.42
N ARG A 200 9.78 18.92 -9.50
CA ARG A 200 9.08 17.68 -9.92
C ARG A 200 8.90 16.59 -8.87
N ILE A 201 9.61 16.67 -7.74
CA ILE A 201 9.62 15.60 -6.73
C ILE A 201 8.74 15.94 -5.53
N TYR A 202 8.71 17.20 -5.07
CA TYR A 202 8.10 17.51 -3.77
C TYR A 202 6.57 17.35 -3.76
N LEU A 203 5.89 17.95 -4.74
CA LEU A 203 4.44 17.95 -4.80
C LEU A 203 3.87 16.55 -5.10
N PRO A 204 4.43 15.76 -6.06
CA PRO A 204 4.06 14.37 -6.23
C PRO A 204 4.30 13.52 -4.99
N VAL A 205 5.45 13.63 -4.34
CA VAL A 205 5.76 12.84 -3.13
C VAL A 205 4.79 13.15 -2.01
N TYR A 206 4.50 14.44 -1.76
CA TYR A 206 3.58 14.84 -0.69
C TYR A 206 2.15 14.36 -0.97
N PHE A 207 1.69 14.53 -2.21
CA PHE A 207 0.40 14.03 -2.66
C PHE A 207 0.31 12.51 -2.52
N SER A 208 1.31 11.78 -3.03
CA SER A 208 1.38 10.33 -2.91
C SER A 208 1.45 9.84 -1.47
N LEU A 209 2.15 10.54 -0.57
CA LEU A 209 2.12 10.24 0.87
C LEU A 209 0.72 10.39 1.46
N PHE A 210 -0.01 11.45 1.10
CA PHE A 210 -1.38 11.66 1.54
C PHE A 210 -2.30 10.50 1.09
N PHE A 211 -2.30 10.18 -0.22
CA PHE A 211 -3.10 9.06 -0.74
C PHE A 211 -2.67 7.72 -0.16
N TYR A 212 -1.36 7.53 0.05
CA TYR A 212 -0.82 6.36 0.70
C TYR A 212 -1.39 6.18 2.11
N TYR A 213 -1.39 7.21 2.96
CA TYR A 213 -1.98 7.10 4.30
C TYR A 213 -3.51 7.00 4.27
N LEU A 214 -4.16 7.69 3.34
CA LEU A 214 -5.62 7.61 3.17
C LEU A 214 -6.07 6.18 2.86
N ILE A 215 -5.39 5.51 1.93
CA ILE A 215 -5.70 4.13 1.56
C ILE A 215 -5.20 3.16 2.63
N SER A 216 -3.92 3.25 3.02
CA SER A 216 -3.31 2.30 3.95
C SER A 216 -3.94 2.35 5.35
N GLU A 217 -3.93 3.51 6.02
CA GLU A 217 -4.51 3.63 7.36
C GLU A 217 -6.04 3.74 7.29
N GLY A 218 -6.58 4.54 6.37
CA GLY A 218 -8.02 4.75 6.26
C GLY A 218 -8.80 3.48 5.95
N ILE A 219 -8.31 2.62 5.06
CA ILE A 219 -9.00 1.36 4.70
C ILE A 219 -8.46 0.21 5.54
N PHE A 220 -7.14 0.00 5.58
CA PHE A 220 -6.53 -1.20 6.16
C PHE A 220 -6.11 -1.08 7.62
N ASN A 221 -6.19 0.11 8.23
CA ASN A 221 -5.73 0.36 9.60
C ASN A 221 -4.23 0.02 9.82
N THR A 222 -3.41 0.13 8.77
CA THR A 222 -1.99 -0.20 8.84
C THR A 222 -1.21 0.59 7.80
N SER A 223 0.12 0.59 7.89
CA SER A 223 1.02 1.10 6.85
C SER A 223 2.19 0.12 6.69
N MET A 224 2.94 0.20 5.60
CA MET A 224 4.14 -0.62 5.34
C MET A 224 5.10 -0.60 6.53
N GLY A 225 5.39 0.59 7.08
CA GLY A 225 6.21 0.75 8.27
C GLY A 225 5.65 0.03 9.49
N LYS A 226 4.33 0.08 9.70
CA LYS A 226 3.68 -0.62 10.82
C LYS A 226 3.70 -2.13 10.66
N ILE A 227 3.51 -2.65 9.45
CA ILE A 227 3.59 -4.09 9.19
C ILE A 227 5.02 -4.59 9.46
N ILE A 228 6.03 -3.90 8.93
CA ILE A 228 7.44 -4.28 9.07
C ILE A 228 7.87 -4.24 10.55
N LEU A 229 7.48 -3.19 11.27
CA LEU A 229 7.84 -3.02 12.68
C LEU A 229 6.91 -3.77 13.65
N GLY A 230 5.86 -4.43 13.15
CA GLY A 230 4.97 -5.26 13.94
C GLY A 230 4.03 -4.49 14.87
N ASN A 231 3.55 -3.32 14.44
CA ASN A 231 2.69 -2.44 15.23
C ASN A 231 1.32 -2.25 14.56
N THR A 232 0.32 -1.91 15.35
CA THR A 232 -1.06 -1.65 14.89
C THR A 232 -1.62 -0.40 15.55
N ILE A 233 -2.69 0.15 14.97
CA ILE A 233 -3.40 1.31 15.49
C ILE A 233 -4.65 0.82 16.24
N VAL A 234 -4.86 1.31 17.45
CA VAL A 234 -6.04 1.04 18.28
C VAL A 234 -6.67 2.33 18.79
N ASP A 235 -7.95 2.26 19.17
CA ASP A 235 -8.63 3.33 19.92
C ASP A 235 -8.31 3.23 21.43
N GLU A 236 -8.95 4.08 22.22
CA GLU A 236 -8.82 4.13 23.69
C GLU A 236 -9.26 2.84 24.41
N ILE A 237 -10.08 1.99 23.78
CA ILE A 237 -10.63 0.75 24.35
C ILE A 237 -9.96 -0.49 23.72
N ALA A 238 -8.73 -0.37 23.20
CA ALA A 238 -7.99 -1.45 22.53
C ALA A 238 -8.61 -1.94 21.22
N GLY A 239 -9.67 -1.29 20.75
CA GLY A 239 -10.44 -1.65 19.58
C GLY A 239 -9.78 -1.17 18.29
N ARG A 240 -10.35 -1.62 17.16
CA ARG A 240 -10.00 -1.07 15.85
C ARG A 240 -10.63 0.32 15.75
N PRO A 241 -9.85 1.39 15.47
CA PRO A 241 -10.39 2.74 15.40
C PRO A 241 -11.46 2.85 14.31
N ASN A 242 -12.43 3.73 14.55
CA ASN A 242 -13.50 3.97 13.59
C ASN A 242 -12.95 4.65 12.31
N THR A 243 -13.73 4.63 11.23
CA THR A 243 -13.29 5.19 9.94
C THR A 243 -13.00 6.69 10.02
N LYS A 244 -13.73 7.46 10.84
CA LYS A 244 -13.50 8.91 11.02
C LYS A 244 -12.15 9.17 11.67
N GLN A 245 -11.80 8.44 12.71
CA GLN A 245 -10.49 8.53 13.38
C GLN A 245 -9.37 8.18 12.39
N ARG A 246 -9.50 7.08 11.63
CA ARG A 246 -8.46 6.66 10.67
C ARG A 246 -8.23 7.69 9.55
N ILE A 247 -9.30 8.25 8.99
CA ILE A 247 -9.20 9.30 7.96
C ILE A 247 -8.69 10.60 8.59
N GLY A 248 -9.18 10.98 9.77
CA GLY A 248 -8.75 12.15 10.52
C GLY A 248 -7.24 12.15 10.79
N ARG A 249 -6.63 10.98 11.04
CA ARG A 249 -5.17 10.86 11.20
C ARG A 249 -4.43 11.28 9.94
N THR A 250 -4.95 10.94 8.76
CA THR A 250 -4.34 11.33 7.48
C THR A 250 -4.41 12.84 7.27
N PHE A 251 -5.55 13.46 7.58
CA PHE A 251 -5.69 14.92 7.50
C PHE A 251 -4.86 15.66 8.56
N ALA A 252 -4.79 15.13 9.79
CA ALA A 252 -3.98 15.72 10.86
C ALA A 252 -2.47 15.73 10.54
N ARG A 253 -1.99 14.83 9.66
CA ARG A 253 -0.61 14.85 9.15
C ARG A 253 -0.33 15.94 8.13
N LEU A 254 -1.37 16.62 7.63
CA LEU A 254 -1.20 17.80 6.78
C LEU A 254 -0.90 19.06 7.59
N ILE A 255 -1.08 19.03 8.92
CA ILE A 255 -0.75 20.16 9.78
C ILE A 255 0.76 20.43 9.65
N PRO A 256 1.17 21.68 9.35
CA PRO A 256 2.58 22.04 9.26
C PRO A 256 3.34 21.65 10.52
N PHE A 257 4.55 21.12 10.38
CA PHE A 257 5.40 20.64 11.49
C PHE A 257 4.86 19.43 12.27
N GLU A 258 3.81 18.73 11.80
CA GLU A 258 3.30 17.54 12.47
C GLU A 258 4.39 16.47 12.69
N ALA A 259 5.29 16.29 11.73
CA ALA A 259 6.41 15.36 11.86
C ALA A 259 7.34 15.67 13.06
N LEU A 260 7.41 16.93 13.49
CA LEU A 260 8.19 17.37 14.65
C LEU A 260 7.43 17.20 15.96
N SER A 261 6.11 17.00 15.93
CA SER A 261 5.28 16.88 17.14
C SER A 261 5.73 15.74 18.07
N PHE A 262 6.27 14.65 17.51
CA PHE A 262 6.81 13.52 18.27
C PHE A 262 8.04 13.83 19.11
N ILE A 263 8.77 14.90 18.77
CA ILE A 263 9.95 15.34 19.52
C ILE A 263 9.47 15.93 20.85
N PHE A 264 8.52 16.86 20.77
CA PHE A 264 8.05 17.65 21.91
C PHE A 264 6.94 16.98 22.73
N LEU A 265 6.14 16.10 22.12
CA LEU A 265 5.01 15.44 22.78
C LEU A 265 5.24 13.93 22.93
N TYR A 266 4.54 13.34 23.89
CA TYR A 266 4.51 11.88 24.04
C TYR A 266 3.74 11.20 22.89
N ARG A 267 2.75 11.89 22.32
CA ARG A 267 1.92 11.47 21.19
C ARG A 267 2.04 12.49 20.06
N GLY A 268 2.05 12.03 18.81
CA GLY A 268 1.97 12.95 17.68
C GLY A 268 0.63 13.66 17.63
N TRP A 269 0.56 14.79 16.94
CA TRP A 269 -0.72 15.52 16.80
C TRP A 269 -1.79 14.65 16.14
N HIS A 270 -1.42 13.86 15.13
CA HIS A 270 -2.39 12.97 14.49
C HIS A 270 -2.93 11.87 15.40
N ASP A 271 -2.15 11.43 16.39
CA ASP A 271 -2.63 10.44 17.38
C ASP A 271 -3.51 11.13 18.44
N SER A 272 -3.15 12.34 18.85
CA SER A 272 -3.82 13.10 19.92
C SER A 272 -5.17 13.65 19.46
N ILE A 273 -5.23 14.23 18.27
CA ILE A 273 -6.44 14.84 17.68
C ILE A 273 -7.51 13.78 17.44
N THR A 274 -7.12 12.55 17.10
CA THR A 274 -8.07 11.47 16.78
C THR A 274 -8.20 10.43 17.88
N GLU A 275 -7.64 10.68 19.06
CA GLU A 275 -7.73 9.79 20.24
C GLU A 275 -7.34 8.34 19.92
N THR A 276 -6.22 8.18 19.21
CA THR A 276 -5.75 6.87 18.75
C THR A 276 -4.33 6.58 19.21
N TYR A 277 -4.02 5.29 19.29
CA TYR A 277 -2.80 4.77 19.88
C TYR A 277 -2.11 3.82 18.92
N VAL A 278 -0.77 3.81 18.94
CA VAL A 278 0.04 2.84 18.22
C VAL A 278 0.64 1.87 19.25
N VAL A 279 0.31 0.59 19.08
CA VAL A 279 0.65 -0.49 20.02
C VAL A 279 1.33 -1.64 19.28
N LYS A 280 2.11 -2.46 20.00
CA LYS A 280 2.71 -3.66 19.40
C LYS A 280 1.62 -4.68 19.09
N THR A 281 1.80 -5.43 18.01
CA THR A 281 0.94 -6.57 17.67
C THR A 281 1.41 -7.80 18.44
N ASP A 282 0.47 -8.60 18.94
CA ASP A 282 0.82 -9.88 19.53
C ASP A 282 1.20 -10.88 18.44
N LYS A 283 2.46 -11.36 18.47
CA LYS A 283 2.97 -12.39 17.56
C LYS A 283 2.51 -13.80 17.97
N SER A 284 1.92 -13.94 19.16
CA SER A 284 1.70 -15.21 19.84
C SER A 284 0.25 -15.59 20.02
N SER A 285 -0.71 -14.87 19.42
CA SER A 285 -2.12 -15.22 19.54
C SER A 285 -2.33 -16.65 19.02
N LYS A 286 -2.29 -17.61 19.94
CA LYS A 286 -2.90 -18.91 19.80
C LYS A 286 -4.30 -18.60 19.29
N ASN A 287 -4.67 -19.19 18.16
CA ASN A 287 -6.07 -19.34 17.82
C ASN A 287 -6.62 -20.29 18.89
N GLU A 288 -6.94 -19.75 20.06
CA GLU A 288 -8.01 -20.28 20.90
C GLU A 288 -9.27 -20.00 20.10
N ASN A 289 -9.57 -20.97 19.23
CA ASN A 289 -10.87 -21.37 18.72
C ASN A 289 -10.56 -22.45 17.67
N GLU A 290 -10.56 -23.67 18.19
CA GLU A 290 -10.93 -24.88 17.48
C GLU A 290 -12.19 -24.68 16.62
#